data_AF-A0A392P5E6-F1
#
_entry.id   AF-A0A392P5E6-F1
#
_cell.length_a   1.000
_cell.length_b   1.000
_cell.length_c   1.000
_cell.angle_alpha   90.00
_cell.angle_beta   90.00
_cell.angle_gamma   90.00
#
_symmetry.space_group_name_H-M   'P 1'
#
loop_
_entity.id
_entity.type
_entity.pdbx_description
1 polymer ?
#
loop_
_entity_poly.entity_id
_entity_poly.type
_entity_poly.pdbx_seq_one_letter_code
_entity_poly.pdbx_strand_id
1 'polypeptide(L)'
;NTVAGFLGSPMAYPGFAIINILAGFVLFIYVVIPVSYWSNIYDAKKFPLISSHTFDSTGTTYNVSRILNDATFDIDMDAYNNYSKLYLSITFAFDYGLSFATLTATISHVFLFHGKTINQMWRKTTAALKEQAGDVHTRIMKRNYEQVPEWWFVSILFLMTIMALLCCEGFGKQLQLPWWGVLLSLTIALVFTLPIGVIQATTNQQAGLNVITELIIGYLY
;
A
#
# COMPACT_ATOMS: atom_id res chain seq x y z
N ASN A 1 17.26 -24.46 1.42
CA ASN A 1 17.73 -23.16 0.88
C ASN A 1 17.02 -22.66 -0.36
N THR A 2 16.40 -23.51 -1.20
CA THR A 2 15.67 -23.07 -2.41
C THR A 2 14.33 -22.38 -2.10
N VAL A 3 13.60 -22.80 -1.07
CA VAL A 3 12.32 -22.18 -0.68
C VAL A 3 12.51 -20.79 -0.06
N ALA A 4 13.55 -20.61 0.76
CA ALA A 4 13.90 -19.31 1.33
C ALA A 4 14.41 -18.31 0.27
N GLY A 5 15.07 -18.80 -0.79
CA GLY A 5 15.49 -17.96 -1.92
C GLY A 5 14.34 -17.48 -2.81
N PHE A 6 13.28 -18.28 -2.97
CA PHE A 6 12.10 -17.91 -3.77
C PHE A 6 11.21 -16.87 -3.06
N LEU A 7 11.15 -16.91 -1.72
CA LEU A 7 10.31 -16.02 -0.91
C LEU A 7 11.01 -14.72 -0.49
N GLY A 8 12.28 -14.51 -0.87
CA GLY A 8 13.03 -13.27 -0.61
C GLY A 8 13.34 -12.97 0.86
N SER A 9 12.86 -13.79 1.80
CA SER A 9 13.06 -13.63 3.24
C SER A 9 13.50 -14.96 3.87
N PRO A 10 14.56 -14.96 4.71
CA PRO A 10 14.97 -16.14 5.47
C PRO A 10 14.00 -16.47 6.61
N MET A 11 13.02 -15.60 6.89
CA MET A 11 12.03 -15.81 7.95
C MET A 11 10.93 -16.77 7.49
N ALA A 12 10.61 -17.73 8.34
CA ALA A 12 9.55 -18.69 8.08
C ALA A 12 8.17 -18.02 8.18
N TYR A 13 7.32 -18.25 7.18
CA TYR A 13 5.92 -17.85 7.23
C TYR A 13 5.15 -18.78 8.18
N PRO A 14 4.36 -18.27 9.14
CA PRO A 14 3.56 -19.10 10.02
C PRO A 14 2.55 -19.97 9.24
N GLY A 15 2.39 -21.24 9.62
CA GLY A 15 1.50 -22.17 8.90
C GLY A 15 0.04 -21.69 8.81
N PHE A 16 -0.47 -21.04 9.86
CA PHE A 16 -1.80 -20.43 9.85
C PHE A 16 -1.96 -19.36 8.75
N ALA A 17 -0.93 -18.51 8.55
CA ALA A 17 -0.96 -17.47 7.53
C ALA A 17 -1.02 -18.08 6.12
N ILE A 18 -0.24 -19.13 5.87
CA ILE A 18 -0.23 -19.86 4.59
C ILE A 18 -1.61 -20.47 4.30
N ILE A 19 -2.20 -21.16 5.28
CA ILE A 19 -3.52 -21.79 5.13
C ILE A 19 -4.60 -20.74 4.87
N ASN A 20 -4.55 -19.61 5.59
CA ASN A 20 -5.52 -18.52 5.41
C ASN A 20 -5.41 -17.87 4.02
N ILE A 21 -4.19 -17.61 3.53
CA ILE A 21 -3.96 -17.10 2.17
C ILE A 21 -4.44 -18.10 1.12
N LEU A 22 -4.16 -19.39 1.30
CA LEU A 22 -4.61 -20.43 0.37
C LEU A 22 -6.14 -20.53 0.33
N ALA A 23 -6.81 -20.51 1.49
CA ALA A 23 -8.27 -20.52 1.55
C ALA A 23 -8.86 -19.28 0.86
N GLY A 24 -8.30 -18.10 1.10
CA GLY A 24 -8.68 -16.86 0.42
C GLY A 24 -8.49 -16.93 -1.09
N PHE A 25 -7.35 -17.46 -1.55
CA PHE A 25 -7.06 -17.68 -2.97
C PHE A 25 -8.09 -18.62 -3.61
N VAL A 26 -8.40 -19.75 -2.98
CA VAL A 26 -9.37 -20.72 -3.51
C VAL A 26 -10.76 -20.10 -3.61
N LEU A 27 -11.21 -19.41 -2.55
CA LEU A 27 -12.50 -18.72 -2.57
C LEU A 27 -12.55 -17.65 -3.66
N PHE A 28 -11.49 -16.86 -3.81
CA PHE A 28 -11.50 -15.76 -4.77
C PHE A 28 -11.46 -16.24 -6.22
N ILE A 29 -10.51 -17.13 -6.55
CA ILE A 29 -10.31 -17.61 -7.93
C ILE A 29 -11.39 -18.58 -8.38
N TYR A 30 -11.85 -19.49 -7.50
CA TYR A 30 -12.78 -20.55 -7.90
C TYR A 30 -14.25 -20.26 -7.57
N VAL A 31 -14.54 -19.28 -6.72
CA VAL A 31 -15.93 -18.92 -6.36
C VAL A 31 -16.25 -17.51 -6.82
N VAL A 32 -15.58 -16.49 -6.29
CA VAL A 32 -15.96 -15.08 -6.50
C VAL A 32 -15.84 -14.66 -7.96
N ILE A 33 -14.69 -14.90 -8.60
CA ILE A 33 -14.47 -14.51 -10.01
C ILE A 33 -15.44 -15.24 -10.96
N PRO A 34 -15.56 -16.58 -10.90
CA PRO A 34 -16.54 -17.33 -11.69
C PRO A 34 -17.97 -16.80 -11.52
N VAL A 35 -18.47 -16.76 -10.29
CA VAL A 35 -19.86 -16.35 -10.03
C VAL A 35 -20.12 -14.95 -10.60
N SER A 36 -19.17 -14.02 -10.42
CA SER A 36 -19.31 -12.65 -10.90
C SER A 36 -19.27 -12.54 -12.43
N TYR A 37 -18.38 -13.28 -13.09
CA TYR A 37 -18.24 -13.29 -14.55
C TYR A 37 -19.45 -13.94 -15.23
N TRP A 38 -19.87 -15.12 -14.78
CA TRP A 38 -21.00 -15.84 -15.39
C TRP A 38 -22.35 -15.16 -15.12
N SER A 39 -22.51 -14.52 -13.98
CA SER A 39 -23.68 -13.68 -13.65
C SER A 39 -23.69 -12.32 -14.38
N ASN A 40 -22.66 -12.04 -15.18
CA ASN A 40 -22.50 -10.79 -15.94
C ASN A 40 -22.60 -9.53 -15.06
N ILE A 41 -22.06 -9.60 -13.84
CA ILE A 41 -21.94 -8.42 -12.98
C ILE A 41 -21.00 -7.42 -13.67
N TYR A 42 -21.36 -6.14 -13.68
CA TYR A 42 -20.54 -5.07 -14.29
C TYR A 42 -20.28 -5.25 -15.80
N ASP A 43 -21.21 -5.89 -16.52
CA ASP A 43 -21.00 -6.26 -17.93
C ASP A 43 -19.69 -7.04 -18.17
N ALA A 44 -19.26 -7.83 -17.18
CA ALA A 44 -17.95 -8.49 -17.18
C ALA A 44 -17.67 -9.34 -18.42
N LYS A 45 -18.70 -9.88 -19.10
CA LYS A 45 -18.55 -10.70 -20.32
C LYS A 45 -18.00 -9.92 -21.52
N LYS A 46 -18.01 -8.59 -21.49
CA LYS A 46 -17.39 -7.74 -22.51
C LYS A 46 -15.86 -7.76 -22.43
N PHE A 47 -15.30 -8.18 -21.30
CA PHE A 47 -13.87 -8.09 -21.00
C PHE A 47 -13.26 -9.48 -20.74
N PRO A 48 -11.94 -9.66 -20.92
CA PRO A 48 -11.26 -10.89 -20.53
C PRO A 48 -11.42 -11.17 -19.02
N LEU A 49 -11.58 -12.44 -18.64
CA LEU A 49 -11.79 -12.84 -17.24
C LEU A 49 -10.62 -12.44 -16.33
N ILE A 50 -9.38 -12.61 -16.81
CA ILE A 50 -8.15 -12.20 -16.10
C ILE A 50 -7.39 -11.22 -17.00
N SER A 51 -7.32 -9.95 -16.58
CA SER A 51 -6.53 -8.93 -17.24
C SER A 51 -6.24 -7.78 -16.29
N SER A 52 -5.03 -7.23 -16.32
CA SER A 52 -4.67 -5.98 -15.64
C SER A 52 -4.86 -4.74 -16.51
N HIS A 53 -5.34 -4.91 -17.74
CA HIS A 53 -5.59 -3.79 -18.64
C HIS A 53 -6.94 -3.12 -18.36
N THR A 54 -7.04 -1.86 -18.77
CA THR A 54 -8.26 -1.07 -18.78
C THR A 54 -8.91 -1.11 -20.15
N PHE A 55 -10.24 -1.06 -20.20
CA PHE A 55 -11.04 -1.22 -21.41
C PHE A 55 -12.00 -0.06 -21.62
N ASP A 56 -12.43 0.14 -22.86
CA ASP A 56 -13.55 1.02 -23.21
C ASP A 56 -14.90 0.28 -23.19
N SER A 57 -15.99 0.99 -23.42
CA SER A 57 -17.35 0.44 -23.40
C SER A 57 -17.58 -0.68 -24.43
N THR A 58 -16.72 -0.78 -25.45
CA THR A 58 -16.81 -1.78 -26.52
C THR A 58 -16.01 -3.05 -26.21
N GLY A 59 -15.22 -3.06 -25.14
CA GLY A 59 -14.37 -4.19 -24.76
C GLY A 59 -12.96 -4.14 -25.36
N THR A 60 -12.57 -3.06 -26.02
CA THR A 60 -11.20 -2.87 -26.53
C THR A 60 -10.33 -2.16 -25.50
N THR A 61 -9.01 -2.31 -25.59
CA THR A 61 -8.07 -1.68 -24.66
C THR A 61 -8.23 -0.16 -24.70
N TYR A 62 -8.35 0.45 -23.53
CA TYR A 62 -8.60 1.88 -23.38
C TYR A 62 -7.43 2.72 -23.93
N ASN A 63 -7.73 3.66 -24.83
CA ASN A 63 -6.71 4.54 -25.41
C ASN A 63 -6.60 5.85 -24.62
N VAL A 64 -5.57 5.93 -23.76
CA VAL A 64 -5.31 7.09 -22.89
C VAL A 64 -4.97 8.36 -23.67
N SER A 65 -4.26 8.24 -24.81
CA SER A 65 -3.88 9.40 -25.64
C SER A 65 -5.07 10.13 -26.25
N ARG A 66 -6.29 9.55 -26.23
CA ARG A 66 -7.50 10.23 -26.70
C ARG A 66 -8.08 11.22 -25.70
N ILE A 67 -7.75 11.06 -24.41
CA ILE A 67 -8.31 11.85 -23.31
C ILE A 67 -7.26 12.67 -22.58
N LEU A 68 -5.99 12.49 -22.94
CA LEU A 68 -4.87 13.15 -22.29
C LEU A 68 -4.34 14.25 -23.19
N ASN A 69 -4.22 15.46 -22.66
CA ASN A 69 -3.53 16.53 -23.35
C ASN A 69 -2.02 16.31 -23.26
N ASP A 70 -1.36 15.96 -24.37
CA ASP A 70 0.09 15.69 -24.39
C ASP A 70 0.96 16.88 -23.93
N ALA A 71 0.45 18.11 -24.00
CA ALA A 71 1.20 19.30 -23.63
C ALA A 71 1.14 19.62 -22.13
N THR A 72 -0.01 19.38 -21.49
CA THR A 72 -0.21 19.70 -20.07
C THR A 72 -0.34 18.47 -19.17
N PHE A 73 -0.47 17.28 -19.76
CA PHE A 73 -0.78 16.02 -19.11
C PHE A 73 -2.09 16.06 -18.30
N ASP A 74 -3.01 16.97 -18.64
CA ASP A 74 -4.32 17.05 -18.02
C ASP A 74 -5.35 16.18 -18.76
N ILE A 75 -6.37 15.74 -18.04
CA ILE A 75 -7.48 14.98 -18.60
C ILE A 75 -8.46 15.95 -19.28
N ASP A 76 -8.67 15.76 -20.59
CA ASP A 76 -9.74 16.41 -21.34
C ASP A 76 -11.07 15.71 -21.04
N MET A 77 -11.87 16.35 -20.19
CA MET A 77 -13.17 15.84 -19.77
C MET A 77 -14.19 15.76 -20.91
N ASP A 78 -14.11 16.65 -21.91
CA ASP A 78 -15.02 16.62 -23.05
C ASP A 78 -14.67 15.44 -23.97
N ALA A 79 -13.38 15.22 -24.23
CA ALA A 79 -12.91 14.04 -24.96
C ALA A 79 -13.23 12.73 -24.22
N TYR A 80 -13.08 12.71 -22.89
CA TYR A 80 -13.44 11.57 -22.05
C TYR A 80 -14.93 11.22 -22.15
N ASN A 81 -15.79 12.22 -21.98
CA ASN A 81 -17.25 12.03 -22.04
C ASN A 81 -17.74 11.58 -23.42
N ASN A 82 -17.05 12.01 -24.49
CA ASN A 82 -17.36 11.62 -25.86
C ASN A 82 -16.79 10.25 -26.26
N TYR A 83 -15.66 9.83 -25.68
CA TYR A 83 -15.02 8.55 -26.03
C TYR A 83 -15.65 7.38 -25.28
N SER A 84 -15.40 7.25 -23.98
CA SER A 84 -15.92 6.16 -23.14
C SER A 84 -15.48 6.36 -21.70
N LYS A 85 -16.33 5.90 -20.77
CA LYS A 85 -15.92 5.62 -19.40
C LYS A 85 -14.84 4.53 -19.36
N LEU A 86 -14.01 4.57 -18.33
CA LEU A 86 -12.98 3.56 -18.08
C LEU A 86 -13.63 2.31 -17.48
N TYR A 87 -13.41 1.15 -18.11
CA TYR A 87 -13.84 -0.14 -17.59
C TYR A 87 -12.64 -0.97 -17.16
N LEU A 88 -12.82 -1.76 -16.10
CA LEU A 88 -11.81 -2.67 -15.57
C LEU A 88 -12.31 -4.11 -15.76
N SER A 89 -11.39 -5.05 -15.92
CA SER A 89 -11.75 -6.46 -15.86
C SER A 89 -12.31 -6.81 -14.48
N ILE A 90 -13.14 -7.86 -14.40
CA ILE A 90 -13.76 -8.24 -13.12
C ILE A 90 -12.71 -8.60 -12.07
N THR A 91 -11.63 -9.29 -12.48
CA THR A 91 -10.52 -9.66 -11.61
C THR A 91 -9.80 -8.42 -11.09
N PHE A 92 -9.54 -7.44 -11.95
CA PHE A 92 -8.83 -6.22 -11.57
C PHE A 92 -9.67 -5.31 -10.67
N ALA A 93 -10.98 -5.20 -10.93
CA ALA A 93 -11.90 -4.47 -10.08
C ALA A 93 -11.97 -5.04 -8.66
N PHE A 94 -12.07 -6.37 -8.54
CA PHE A 94 -12.07 -7.01 -7.22
C PHE A 94 -10.72 -6.92 -6.52
N ASP A 95 -9.60 -7.01 -7.23
CA ASP A 95 -8.26 -6.87 -6.66
C ASP A 95 -8.06 -5.50 -6.02
N TYR A 96 -8.51 -4.42 -6.68
CA TYR A 96 -8.56 -3.08 -6.09
C TYR A 96 -9.47 -3.03 -4.86
N GLY A 97 -10.70 -3.57 -4.96
CA GLY A 97 -11.65 -3.61 -3.85
C GLY A 97 -11.11 -4.34 -2.61
N LEU A 98 -10.49 -5.50 -2.81
CA LEU A 98 -9.86 -6.28 -1.75
C LEU A 98 -8.61 -5.60 -1.20
N SER A 99 -7.86 -4.85 -2.02
CA SER A 99 -6.74 -4.04 -1.55
C SER A 99 -7.18 -2.98 -0.53
N PHE A 100 -8.26 -2.26 -0.81
CA PHE A 100 -8.84 -1.30 0.14
C PHE A 100 -9.38 -1.98 1.42
N ALA A 101 -10.04 -3.13 1.26
CA ALA A 101 -10.51 -3.92 2.39
C ALA A 101 -9.35 -4.39 3.27
N THR A 102 -8.24 -4.82 2.68
CA THR A 102 -7.05 -5.31 3.39
C THR A 102 -6.39 -4.20 4.21
N LEU A 103 -6.26 -2.99 3.67
CA LEU A 103 -5.71 -1.85 4.41
C LEU A 103 -6.60 -1.46 5.60
N THR A 104 -7.91 -1.41 5.38
CA THR A 104 -8.89 -1.09 6.43
C THR A 104 -8.94 -2.17 7.51
N ALA A 105 -8.89 -3.44 7.10
CA ALA A 105 -8.81 -4.59 7.99
C ALA A 105 -7.51 -4.58 8.80
N THR A 106 -6.39 -4.19 8.19
CA THR A 106 -5.09 -4.06 8.88
C THR A 106 -5.17 -3.05 10.03
N ILE A 107 -5.71 -1.86 9.77
CA ILE A 107 -5.90 -0.84 10.82
C ILE A 107 -6.82 -1.37 11.92
N SER A 108 -7.98 -1.90 11.54
CA SER A 108 -8.99 -2.39 12.48
C SER A 108 -8.45 -3.53 13.35
N HIS A 109 -7.75 -4.49 12.73
CA HIS A 109 -7.15 -5.64 13.41
C HIS A 109 -6.07 -5.21 14.40
N VAL A 110 -5.14 -4.34 13.98
CA VAL A 110 -4.08 -3.86 14.87
C VAL A 110 -4.65 -3.03 16.01
N PHE A 111 -5.63 -2.17 15.74
CA PHE A 111 -6.25 -1.35 16.77
C PHE A 111 -7.01 -2.20 17.80
N LEU A 112 -7.83 -3.16 17.37
CA LEU A 112 -8.66 -3.98 18.25
C LEU A 112 -7.85 -5.03 19.03
N PHE A 113 -6.96 -5.77 18.35
CA PHE A 113 -6.25 -6.90 18.97
C PHE A 113 -4.91 -6.50 19.58
N HIS A 114 -4.20 -5.55 18.96
CA HIS A 114 -2.87 -5.13 19.41
C HIS A 114 -2.86 -3.75 20.09
N GLY A 115 -3.96 -2.97 20.06
CA GLY A 115 -4.00 -1.63 20.63
C GLY A 115 -3.68 -1.57 22.12
N LYS A 116 -4.17 -2.53 22.91
CA LYS A 116 -3.82 -2.63 24.34
C LYS A 116 -2.33 -2.91 24.54
N THR A 117 -1.77 -3.83 23.75
CA THR A 117 -0.35 -4.18 23.78
C THR A 117 0.52 -3.01 23.34
N ILE A 118 0.12 -2.28 22.30
CA ILE A 118 0.79 -1.07 21.81
C ILE A 118 0.80 0.00 22.90
N ASN A 119 -0.33 0.27 23.57
CA ASN A 119 -0.38 1.25 24.65
C ASN A 119 0.50 0.83 25.85
N GLN A 120 0.47 -0.46 26.22
CA GLN A 120 1.35 -0.99 27.25
C GLN A 120 2.83 -0.87 26.87
N MET A 121 3.19 -1.21 25.64
CA MET A 121 4.56 -1.06 25.13
C MET A 121 4.97 0.40 25.10
N TRP A 122 4.11 1.30 24.63
CA TRP A 122 4.37 2.74 24.63
C TRP A 122 4.69 3.25 26.04
N ARG A 123 3.83 2.94 27.02
CA ARG A 123 4.05 3.30 28.43
C ARG A 123 5.34 2.70 29.00
N LYS A 124 5.63 1.43 28.69
CA LYS A 124 6.85 0.75 29.14
C LYS A 124 8.09 1.37 28.50
N THR A 125 8.06 1.73 27.22
CA THR A 125 9.16 2.41 26.53
C THR A 125 9.39 3.79 27.13
N THR A 126 8.34 4.58 27.37
CA THR A 126 8.47 5.90 28.02
C THR A 126 9.03 5.78 29.44
N ALA A 127 8.62 4.76 30.20
CA ALA A 127 9.16 4.51 31.54
C ALA A 127 10.59 3.96 31.52
N ALA A 128 10.93 3.05 30.60
CA ALA A 128 12.26 2.47 30.47
C ALA A 128 13.30 3.47 29.96
N LEU A 129 12.88 4.46 29.15
CA LEU A 129 13.70 5.63 28.81
C LEU A 129 14.03 6.48 30.05
N LYS A 130 13.12 6.50 31.03
CA LYS A 130 13.26 7.27 32.27
C LYS A 130 14.03 6.52 33.37
N GLU A 131 13.89 5.19 33.45
CA GLU A 131 14.43 4.38 34.56
C GLU A 131 15.56 3.41 34.16
N GLN A 132 16.00 3.37 32.89
CA GLN A 132 17.06 2.46 32.40
C GLN A 132 16.84 0.95 32.71
N ALA A 133 15.61 0.54 33.05
CA ALA A 133 15.26 -0.85 33.30
C ALA A 133 14.87 -1.56 31.99
N GLY A 134 15.88 -1.93 31.19
CA GLY A 134 15.72 -2.80 30.02
C GLY A 134 15.96 -4.27 30.35
N ASP A 135 15.45 -5.17 29.50
CA ASP A 135 15.78 -6.61 29.53
C ASP A 135 17.30 -6.83 29.43
N VAL A 136 17.80 -7.98 29.90
CA VAL A 136 19.22 -8.38 29.89
C VAL A 136 19.82 -8.20 28.50
N HIS A 137 19.09 -8.57 27.44
CA HIS A 137 19.51 -8.36 26.06
C HIS A 137 19.70 -6.88 25.73
N THR A 138 18.73 -6.02 26.06
CA THR A 138 18.82 -4.57 25.84
C THR A 138 19.97 -3.95 26.63
N ARG A 139 20.23 -4.43 27.85
CA ARG A 139 21.35 -3.97 28.68
C ARG A 139 22.69 -4.34 28.06
N ILE A 140 22.85 -5.57 27.57
CA ILE A 140 24.07 -6.01 26.87
C ILE A 140 24.26 -5.21 25.57
N MET A 141 23.20 -5.00 24.79
CA MET A 141 23.27 -4.19 23.57
C MET A 141 23.69 -2.75 23.87
N LYS A 142 23.08 -2.08 24.86
CA LYS A 142 23.48 -0.71 25.23
C LYS A 142 24.92 -0.61 25.75
N ARG A 143 25.45 -1.67 26.34
CA ARG A 143 26.82 -1.70 26.87
C ARG A 143 27.87 -1.85 25.76
N ASN A 144 27.58 -2.67 24.75
CA ASN A 144 28.52 -2.98 23.68
C ASN A 144 28.33 -2.12 22.42
N TYR A 145 27.17 -1.48 22.24
CA TYR A 145 26.85 -0.67 21.07
C TYR A 145 26.44 0.74 21.49
N GLU A 146 27.20 1.73 21.02
CA GLU A 146 26.82 3.13 21.16
C GLU A 146 25.52 3.40 20.40
N GLN A 147 24.61 4.16 21.01
CA GLN A 147 23.39 4.57 20.35
C GLN A 147 23.71 5.58 19.25
N VAL A 148 23.25 5.30 18.03
CA VAL A 148 23.35 6.24 16.92
C VAL A 148 22.59 7.52 17.31
N PRO A 149 23.19 8.71 17.17
CA PRO A 149 22.53 9.95 17.55
C PRO A 149 21.22 10.15 16.77
N GLU A 150 20.14 10.49 17.46
CA GLU A 150 18.81 10.65 16.84
C GLU A 150 18.78 11.73 15.74
N TRP A 151 19.64 12.75 15.85
CA TRP A 151 19.75 13.83 14.86
C TRP A 151 20.13 13.33 13.47
N TRP A 152 20.86 12.21 13.35
CA TRP A 152 21.20 11.62 12.04
C TRP A 152 19.95 11.14 11.30
N PHE A 153 18.98 10.55 11.99
CA PHE A 153 17.74 10.11 11.37
C PHE A 153 16.88 11.29 10.94
N VAL A 154 16.81 12.32 11.79
CA VAL A 154 16.06 13.55 11.48
C VAL A 154 16.71 14.31 10.31
N SER A 155 18.05 14.36 10.24
CA SER A 155 18.76 15.04 9.15
C SER A 155 18.56 14.32 7.81
N ILE A 156 18.63 12.99 7.79
CA ILE A 156 18.35 12.19 6.59
C ILE A 156 16.90 12.38 6.16
N LEU A 157 15.94 12.32 7.09
CA LEU A 157 14.52 12.51 6.79
C LEU A 157 14.28 13.89 6.16
N PHE A 158 14.87 14.94 6.74
CA PHE A 158 14.75 16.30 6.24
C PHE A 158 15.39 16.47 4.86
N LEU A 159 16.61 15.94 4.67
CA LEU A 159 17.32 15.98 3.39
C LEU A 159 16.52 15.28 2.28
N MET A 160 16.01 14.06 2.56
CA MET A 160 15.21 13.31 1.59
C MET A 160 13.89 14.01 1.27
N THR A 161 13.26 14.64 2.26
CA THR A 161 12.03 15.43 2.05
C THR A 161 12.29 16.64 1.14
N ILE A 162 13.39 17.37 1.35
CA ILE A 162 13.76 18.49 0.48
C ILE A 162 14.04 17.99 -0.94
N MET A 163 14.80 16.91 -1.09
CA MET A 163 15.09 16.34 -2.41
C MET A 163 13.80 15.92 -3.12
N ALA A 164 12.84 15.32 -2.40
CA ALA A 164 11.53 14.97 -2.96
C ALA A 164 10.75 16.22 -3.42
N LEU A 165 10.73 17.30 -2.62
CA LEU A 165 10.09 18.56 -2.99
C LEU A 165 10.75 19.21 -4.22
N LEU A 166 12.09 19.20 -4.28
CA LEU A 166 12.85 19.70 -5.42
C LEU A 166 12.58 18.88 -6.69
N CYS A 167 12.40 17.56 -6.58
CA CYS A 167 12.01 16.74 -7.72
C CYS A 167 10.58 17.05 -8.20
N CYS A 168 9.64 17.29 -7.28
CA CYS A 168 8.23 17.57 -7.62
C CYS A 168 8.03 18.96 -8.24
N GLU A 169 8.64 20.00 -7.66
CA GLU A 169 8.52 21.39 -8.15
C GLU A 169 9.55 21.70 -9.25
N GLY A 170 10.67 20.97 -9.27
CA GLY A 170 11.69 21.04 -10.30
C GLY A 170 11.27 20.40 -11.62
N PHE A 171 12.17 20.44 -12.61
CA PHE A 171 11.96 19.85 -13.94
C PHE A 171 10.67 20.30 -14.67
N GLY A 172 10.20 21.51 -14.39
CA GLY A 172 9.05 22.09 -15.09
C GLY A 172 7.70 21.45 -14.76
N LYS A 173 7.52 20.96 -13.52
CA LYS A 173 6.25 20.37 -13.03
C LYS A 173 5.78 19.12 -13.78
N GLN A 174 6.70 18.37 -14.39
CA GLN A 174 6.39 17.13 -15.11
C GLN A 174 5.70 16.07 -14.24
N LEU A 175 5.99 16.02 -12.93
CA LEU A 175 5.36 15.07 -12.01
C LEU A 175 3.95 15.48 -11.57
N GLN A 176 3.49 16.70 -11.89
CA GLN A 176 2.19 17.29 -11.51
C GLN A 176 1.82 17.27 -10.02
N LEU A 177 2.62 16.61 -9.17
CA LEU A 177 2.39 16.48 -7.75
C LEU A 177 2.76 17.79 -7.04
N PRO A 178 1.83 18.39 -6.27
CA PRO A 178 2.08 19.64 -5.58
C PRO A 178 2.90 19.38 -4.31
N TRP A 179 3.51 20.45 -3.77
CA TRP A 179 4.32 20.36 -2.54
C TRP A 179 3.58 19.74 -1.35
N TRP A 180 2.26 19.97 -1.21
CA TRP A 180 1.46 19.37 -0.16
C TRP A 180 1.25 17.87 -0.35
N GLY A 181 1.33 17.35 -1.58
CA GLY A 181 1.22 15.93 -1.90
C GLY A 181 2.37 15.12 -1.30
N VAL A 182 3.57 15.70 -1.26
CA VAL A 182 4.74 15.10 -0.59
C VAL A 182 4.53 15.01 0.93
N LEU A 183 3.99 16.05 1.55
CA LEU A 183 3.68 16.01 3.00
C LEU A 183 2.57 15.01 3.32
N LEU A 184 1.57 14.90 2.44
CA LEU A 184 0.49 13.94 2.55
C LEU A 184 1.01 12.49 2.44
N SER A 185 1.90 12.20 1.50
CA SER A 185 2.48 10.85 1.35
C SER A 185 3.32 10.45 2.57
N LEU A 186 4.11 11.37 3.13
CA LEU A 186 4.85 11.15 4.38
C LEU A 186 3.91 10.86 5.56
N THR A 187 2.78 11.58 5.63
CA THR A 187 1.78 11.38 6.69
C THR A 187 1.12 10.01 6.57
N ILE A 188 0.72 9.61 5.36
CA ILE A 188 0.17 8.27 5.09
C ILE A 188 1.18 7.20 5.47
N ALA A 189 2.44 7.33 5.02
CA ALA A 189 3.50 6.38 5.36
C ALA A 189 3.66 6.25 6.88
N LEU A 190 3.70 7.37 7.62
CA LEU A 190 3.83 7.36 9.07
C LEU A 190 2.66 6.63 9.76
N VAL A 191 1.42 6.92 9.36
CA VAL A 191 0.21 6.29 9.94
C VAL A 191 0.17 4.79 9.67
N PHE A 192 0.51 4.35 8.46
CA PHE A 192 0.43 2.95 8.07
C PHE A 192 1.68 2.12 8.44
N THR A 193 2.82 2.76 8.75
CA THR A 193 4.06 2.06 9.12
C THR A 193 3.84 1.17 10.35
N LEU A 194 3.17 1.67 11.39
CA LEU A 194 2.98 0.90 12.62
C LEU A 194 2.03 -0.31 12.40
N PRO A 195 0.83 -0.15 11.83
CA PRO A 195 -0.06 -1.27 11.58
C PRO A 195 0.54 -2.32 10.63
N ILE A 196 1.14 -1.89 9.51
CA ILE A 196 1.75 -2.80 8.55
C ILE A 196 2.94 -3.52 9.19
N GLY A 197 3.76 -2.81 9.98
CA GLY A 197 4.89 -3.40 10.70
C GLY A 197 4.47 -4.48 11.71
N VAL A 198 3.35 -4.30 12.42
CA VAL A 198 2.83 -5.32 13.35
C VAL A 198 2.37 -6.58 12.60
N ILE A 199 1.67 -6.42 11.47
CA ILE A 199 1.27 -7.57 10.64
C ILE A 199 2.49 -8.25 10.03
N GLN A 200 3.43 -7.49 9.47
CA GLN A 200 4.65 -8.05 8.89
C GLN A 200 5.49 -8.79 9.94
N ALA A 201 5.60 -8.27 11.16
CA ALA A 201 6.32 -8.95 12.24
C ALA A 201 5.66 -10.26 12.69
N THR A 202 4.34 -10.40 12.55
CA THR A 202 3.59 -11.57 13.01
C THR A 202 3.34 -12.61 11.92
N THR A 203 3.12 -12.17 10.68
CA THR A 203 2.76 -13.05 9.54
C THR A 203 3.83 -13.11 8.47
N ASN A 204 4.88 -12.29 8.55
CA ASN A 204 5.89 -12.09 7.53
C ASN A 204 5.31 -11.58 6.18
N GLN A 205 4.09 -11.03 6.19
CA GLN A 205 3.43 -10.50 5.00
C GLN A 205 3.29 -8.97 5.03
N GLN A 206 3.59 -8.34 3.89
CA GLN A 206 3.54 -6.88 3.74
C GLN A 206 2.35 -6.46 2.86
N ALA A 207 1.53 -5.54 3.37
CA ALA A 207 0.48 -4.90 2.59
C ALA A 207 1.05 -3.70 1.82
N GLY A 208 0.73 -3.60 0.53
CA GLY A 208 1.13 -2.46 -0.31
C GLY A 208 0.25 -1.23 -0.07
N LEU A 209 0.86 -0.04 -0.11
CA LEU A 209 0.15 1.24 0.06
C LEU A 209 -0.22 1.92 -1.27
N ASN A 210 0.23 1.38 -2.40
CA ASN A 210 0.11 2.03 -3.71
C ASN A 210 -1.36 2.37 -4.05
N VAL A 211 -2.26 1.42 -3.83
CA VAL A 211 -3.68 1.53 -4.21
C VAL A 211 -4.40 2.67 -3.47
N ILE A 212 -4.10 2.90 -2.18
CA ILE A 212 -4.73 4.00 -1.43
C ILE A 212 -4.12 5.34 -1.79
N THR A 213 -2.80 5.39 -2.03
CA THR A 213 -2.12 6.62 -2.43
C THR A 213 -2.55 7.09 -3.83
N GLU A 214 -2.71 6.14 -4.77
CA GLU A 214 -3.22 6.41 -6.12
C GLU A 214 -4.65 6.95 -6.06
N LEU A 215 -5.52 6.33 -5.25
CA LEU A 215 -6.90 6.79 -5.08
C LEU A 215 -6.99 8.20 -4.48
N ILE A 216 -6.23 8.48 -3.42
CA ILE A 216 -6.30 9.78 -2.73
C ILE A 216 -5.82 10.90 -3.67
N ILE A 217 -4.69 10.68 -4.36
CA ILE A 217 -4.14 11.68 -5.27
C ILE A 217 -5.07 11.86 -6.47
N GLY A 218 -5.57 10.77 -7.06
CA GLY A 218 -6.48 10.82 -8.20
C GLY A 218 -7.89 11.35 -7.91
N TYR A 219 -8.28 11.48 -6.63
CA TYR A 219 -9.53 12.15 -6.25
C TYR A 219 -9.33 13.65 -5.94
N LEU A 220 -8.14 14.02 -5.46
CA LEU A 220 -7.81 15.41 -5.12
C LEU A 220 -7.44 16.26 -6.33
N TYR A 221 -7.05 15.61 -7.43
CA TYR A 221 -6.76 16.19 -8.75
C TYR A 221 -7.87 15.86 -9.74
#